data_AF-A0A3N5EVG3-F1
#
_entry.id   AF-A0A3N5EVG3-F1
#
_cell.length_a   1.000
_cell.length_b   1.000
_cell.length_c   1.000
_cell.angle_alpha   90.00
_cell.angle_beta   90.00
_cell.angle_gamma   90.00
#
_symmetry.space_group_name_H-M   'P 1'
#
loop_
_entity.id
_entity.type
_entity.pdbx_description
1 polymer ?
#
loop_
_entity_poly.entity_id
_entity_poly.type
_entity_poly.pdbx_seq_one_letter_code
_entity_poly.pdbx_strand_id
1 'polypeptide(L)'
;MIKGKATPEGTAAFAKNHPRAHERHWKSALGLTLSSLGIGSYLGNADPVTDGKYAASLVKALDGGVNVLDSAINYRYQRSERNLGAGLKKAIDAGAVSRDQVLICTKGGFIAGDMGPPTKEWFEENFLKPGIAGPQDFVAGAHCMTPKYLRHEVEQSLRNFDVETLDVYYVHNPETQLPQVGEQEFYARLTTAFRELEAIADEGKIQVYGAATWHGFRVPPAHESHLSLEKTLACAEAAGGKNHRFRVIQLPMNFGLPEALSHASQEVGGNPVPALEAARATGVSVFTSVPLMQG
;
A
#
# COMPACT_ATOMS: atom_id res chain seq x y z
N MET A 1 -13.63 6.12 15.51
CA MET A 1 -13.59 5.14 14.41
C MET A 1 -14.65 5.46 13.36
N ILE A 2 -14.20 5.83 12.18
CA ILE A 2 -14.96 6.06 10.96
C ILE A 2 -15.36 4.70 10.38
N LYS A 3 -16.67 4.50 10.19
CA LYS A 3 -17.23 3.26 9.64
C LYS A 3 -17.29 3.30 8.12
N GLY A 4 -17.28 2.13 7.51
CA GLY A 4 -17.35 1.91 6.08
C GLY A 4 -16.00 1.72 5.41
N LYS A 5 -16.10 1.57 4.09
CA LYS A 5 -15.01 1.29 3.15
C LYS A 5 -15.39 1.86 1.80
N ALA A 6 -14.43 2.10 0.90
CA ALA A 6 -14.71 2.60 -0.44
C ALA A 6 -15.69 1.67 -1.18
N THR A 7 -16.70 2.24 -1.82
CA THR A 7 -17.70 1.49 -2.61
C THR A 7 -17.78 2.02 -4.05
N PRO A 8 -18.24 1.19 -5.01
CA PRO A 8 -18.47 1.65 -6.37
C PRO A 8 -19.43 2.85 -6.42
N GLU A 9 -20.52 2.81 -5.65
CA GLU A 9 -21.54 3.86 -5.60
C GLU A 9 -20.99 5.14 -4.99
N GLY A 10 -20.28 5.04 -3.87
CA GLY A 10 -19.69 6.18 -3.18
C GLY A 10 -18.64 6.87 -4.05
N THR A 11 -17.67 6.11 -4.56
CA THR A 11 -16.60 6.68 -5.41
C THR A 11 -17.13 7.29 -6.72
N ALA A 12 -18.18 6.71 -7.32
CA ALA A 12 -18.85 7.32 -8.48
C ALA A 12 -19.61 8.61 -8.11
N ALA A 13 -20.27 8.64 -6.96
CA ALA A 13 -20.92 9.86 -6.45
C ALA A 13 -19.90 10.98 -6.18
N PHE A 14 -18.73 10.64 -5.64
CA PHE A 14 -17.63 11.59 -5.46
C PHE A 14 -17.20 12.22 -6.78
N ALA A 15 -16.98 11.41 -7.82
CA ALA A 15 -16.63 11.91 -9.15
C ALA A 15 -17.71 12.85 -9.73
N LYS A 16 -18.99 12.48 -9.59
CA LYS A 16 -20.13 13.30 -10.02
C LYS A 16 -20.19 14.66 -9.31
N ASN A 17 -19.79 14.71 -8.04
CA ASN A 17 -19.75 15.94 -7.24
C ASN A 17 -18.59 16.88 -7.60
N HIS A 18 -17.70 16.47 -8.51
CA HIS A 18 -16.58 17.26 -9.02
C HIS A 18 -16.68 17.48 -10.54
N PRO A 19 -17.75 18.12 -11.05
CA PRO A 19 -18.03 18.22 -12.49
C PRO A 19 -17.04 19.10 -13.27
N ARG A 20 -16.18 19.85 -12.57
CA ARG A 20 -15.11 20.65 -13.18
C ARG A 20 -13.86 19.83 -13.52
N ALA A 21 -13.73 18.61 -12.99
CA ALA A 21 -12.63 17.73 -13.34
C ALA A 21 -12.77 17.22 -14.78
N HIS A 22 -11.66 17.16 -15.50
CA HIS A 22 -11.63 16.59 -16.86
C HIS A 22 -12.02 15.10 -16.81
N GLU A 23 -12.74 14.57 -17.81
CA GLU A 23 -13.20 13.16 -17.84
C GLU A 23 -12.09 12.14 -17.56
N ARG A 24 -10.91 12.32 -18.18
CA ARG A 24 -9.72 11.47 -17.99
C ARG A 24 -9.14 11.48 -16.57
N HIS A 25 -9.57 12.41 -15.72
CA HIS A 25 -9.21 12.42 -14.30
C HIS A 25 -9.82 11.22 -13.57
N TRP A 26 -10.97 10.71 -14.00
CA TRP A 26 -11.59 9.56 -13.35
C TRP A 26 -11.13 8.27 -14.03
N LYS A 27 -10.57 7.37 -13.24
CA LYS A 27 -10.05 6.05 -13.65
C LYS A 27 -10.90 4.96 -13.02
N SER A 28 -11.08 3.86 -13.75
CA SER A 28 -11.66 2.63 -13.21
C SER A 28 -10.55 1.70 -12.76
N ALA A 29 -10.48 1.41 -11.45
CA ALA A 29 -9.58 0.42 -10.87
C ALA A 29 -10.20 -0.18 -9.62
N LEU A 30 -9.93 -1.46 -9.34
CA LEU A 30 -10.52 -2.19 -8.21
C LEU A 30 -12.07 -2.18 -8.16
N GLY A 31 -12.73 -1.96 -9.30
CA GLY A 31 -14.19 -1.80 -9.37
C GLY A 31 -14.70 -0.43 -8.86
N LEU A 32 -13.81 0.55 -8.67
CA LEU A 32 -14.09 1.87 -8.13
C LEU A 32 -13.82 2.98 -9.15
N THR A 33 -14.43 4.14 -8.94
CA THR A 33 -14.16 5.37 -9.72
C THR A 33 -13.16 6.25 -8.96
N LEU A 34 -11.89 6.20 -9.36
CA LEU A 34 -10.79 6.82 -8.62
C LEU A 34 -10.22 8.02 -9.37
N SER A 35 -9.73 9.02 -8.64
CA SER A 35 -8.97 10.12 -9.20
C SER A 35 -7.66 9.64 -9.82
N SER A 36 -7.23 10.26 -10.91
CA SER A 36 -5.99 9.95 -11.64
C SER A 36 -4.74 10.37 -10.87
N LEU A 37 -4.94 11.06 -9.74
CA LEU A 37 -3.93 11.50 -8.80
C LEU A 37 -4.30 10.92 -7.43
N GLY A 38 -3.31 10.65 -6.61
CA GLY A 38 -3.48 10.34 -5.20
C GLY A 38 -2.63 11.28 -4.34
N ILE A 39 -2.99 11.42 -3.07
CA ILE A 39 -2.17 12.13 -2.08
C ILE A 39 -1.28 11.12 -1.34
N GLY A 40 0.03 11.22 -1.57
CA GLY A 40 1.05 10.46 -0.84
C GLY A 40 1.57 11.18 0.41
N SER A 41 2.10 10.44 1.38
CA SER A 41 2.47 10.99 2.70
C SER A 41 3.86 10.60 3.22
N TYR A 42 4.81 10.31 2.31
CA TYR A 42 6.12 9.77 2.69
C TYR A 42 7.05 10.78 3.39
N LEU A 43 7.27 11.95 2.79
CA LEU A 43 8.39 12.84 3.13
C LEU A 43 8.03 13.91 4.18
N GLY A 44 9.06 14.61 4.68
CA GLY A 44 8.90 15.76 5.57
C GLY A 44 9.22 15.45 7.04
N ASN A 45 9.52 16.50 7.80
CA ASN A 45 9.98 16.40 9.18
C ASN A 45 8.95 15.73 10.09
N ALA A 46 9.40 14.97 11.08
CA ALA A 46 8.53 14.35 12.09
C ALA A 46 8.20 15.33 13.23
N ASP A 47 7.48 16.40 12.92
CA ASP A 47 7.11 17.46 13.87
C ASP A 47 5.62 17.86 13.77
N PRO A 48 5.04 18.47 14.83
CA PRO A 48 3.63 18.87 14.85
C PRO A 48 3.22 19.89 13.77
N VAL A 49 4.15 20.73 13.30
CA VAL A 49 3.85 21.74 12.27
C VAL A 49 3.61 21.05 10.94
N THR A 50 4.48 20.12 10.57
CA THR A 50 4.37 19.30 9.37
C THR A 50 3.17 18.36 9.46
N ASP A 51 2.86 17.85 10.65
CA ASP A 51 1.65 17.04 10.90
C ASP A 51 0.36 17.80 10.56
N GLY A 52 0.22 19.03 11.07
CA GLY A 52 -0.92 19.89 10.76
C GLY A 52 -1.03 20.21 9.26
N LYS A 53 0.10 20.39 8.58
CA LYS A 53 0.13 20.60 7.12
C LYS A 53 -0.36 19.37 6.36
N TYR A 54 0.02 18.16 6.76
CA TYR A 54 -0.49 16.94 6.11
C TYR A 54 -2.02 16.80 6.23
N ALA A 55 -2.57 17.02 7.42
CA ALA A 55 -4.02 16.97 7.63
C ALA A 55 -4.75 18.02 6.79
N ALA A 56 -4.20 19.24 6.70
CA ALA A 56 -4.77 20.31 5.88
C ALA A 56 -4.67 20.01 4.37
N SER A 57 -3.54 19.47 3.91
CA SER A 57 -3.34 19.07 2.52
C SER A 57 -4.32 17.99 2.07
N LEU A 58 -4.64 17.03 2.95
CA LEU A 58 -5.64 16.03 2.64
C LEU A 58 -7.04 16.65 2.42
N VAL A 59 -7.48 17.53 3.32
CA VAL A 59 -8.75 18.23 3.15
C VAL A 59 -8.78 18.98 1.82
N LYS A 60 -7.66 19.62 1.45
CA LYS A 60 -7.57 20.35 0.18
C LYS A 60 -7.55 19.43 -1.05
N ALA A 61 -6.92 18.25 -0.94
CA ALA A 61 -6.92 17.25 -2.00
C ALA A 61 -8.33 16.72 -2.26
N LEU A 62 -9.08 16.40 -1.20
CA LEU A 62 -10.48 15.96 -1.30
C LEU A 62 -11.36 17.03 -1.96
N ASP A 63 -11.27 18.29 -1.54
CA ASP A 63 -11.94 19.45 -2.16
C ASP A 63 -11.54 19.64 -3.65
N GLY A 64 -10.32 19.22 -4.01
CA GLY A 64 -9.80 19.25 -5.36
C GLY A 64 -10.21 18.08 -6.25
N GLY A 65 -11.01 17.13 -5.75
CA GLY A 65 -11.42 15.94 -6.49
C GLY A 65 -10.44 14.77 -6.41
N VAL A 66 -9.53 14.73 -5.43
CA VAL A 66 -8.64 13.58 -5.19
C VAL A 66 -9.25 12.67 -4.12
N ASN A 67 -9.56 11.42 -4.47
CA ASN A 67 -10.15 10.44 -3.55
C ASN A 67 -9.26 9.21 -3.27
N VAL A 68 -7.97 9.27 -3.63
CA VAL A 68 -6.98 8.22 -3.34
C VAL A 68 -5.98 8.75 -2.32
N LEU A 69 -5.89 8.08 -1.16
CA LEU A 69 -4.93 8.37 -0.11
C LEU A 69 -3.91 7.23 -0.06
N ASP A 70 -2.62 7.56 -0.03
CA ASP A 70 -1.55 6.57 0.09
C ASP A 70 -0.59 6.92 1.23
N SER A 71 -0.35 5.95 2.11
CA SER A 71 0.55 6.08 3.26
C SER A 71 1.35 4.79 3.45
N ALA A 72 2.14 4.72 4.51
CA ALA A 72 2.67 3.49 5.08
C ALA A 72 2.87 3.69 6.59
N ILE A 73 2.78 2.62 7.37
CA ILE A 73 2.91 2.71 8.83
C ILE A 73 4.26 3.29 9.27
N ASN A 74 5.33 2.97 8.54
CA ASN A 74 6.68 3.48 8.84
C ASN A 74 6.91 4.93 8.40
N TYR A 75 5.99 5.55 7.64
CA TYR A 75 6.17 6.93 7.21
C TYR A 75 6.06 7.89 8.40
N ARG A 76 7.15 8.63 8.61
CA ARG A 76 7.29 9.62 9.68
C ARG A 76 6.91 9.05 11.05
N TYR A 77 7.26 7.78 11.29
CA TYR A 77 6.99 7.07 12.53
C TYR A 77 5.49 7.02 12.89
N GLN A 78 4.68 6.48 11.99
CA GLN A 78 3.21 6.41 12.08
C GLN A 78 2.47 7.76 12.02
N ARG A 79 3.18 8.90 12.03
CA ARG A 79 2.56 10.24 11.96
C ARG A 79 1.75 10.39 10.68
N SER A 80 2.27 9.92 9.54
CA SER A 80 1.62 10.14 8.25
C SER A 80 0.22 9.52 8.17
N GLU A 81 0.03 8.29 8.68
CA GLU A 81 -1.30 7.67 8.76
C GLU A 81 -2.23 8.46 9.69
N ARG A 82 -1.74 8.90 10.86
CA ARG A 82 -2.51 9.69 11.82
C ARG A 82 -2.95 11.04 11.26
N ASN A 83 -2.08 11.70 10.51
CA ASN A 83 -2.37 12.99 9.91
C ASN A 83 -3.40 12.87 8.80
N LEU A 84 -3.30 11.84 7.96
CA LEU A 84 -4.32 11.55 6.95
C LEU A 84 -5.64 11.11 7.61
N GLY A 85 -5.61 10.31 8.67
CA GLY A 85 -6.80 9.99 9.47
C GLY A 85 -7.50 11.23 10.02
N ALA A 86 -6.73 12.14 10.63
CA ALA A 86 -7.24 13.41 11.16
C ALA A 86 -7.84 14.31 10.06
N GLY A 87 -7.18 14.40 8.89
CA GLY A 87 -7.68 15.15 7.75
C GLY A 87 -8.98 14.55 7.17
N LEU A 88 -9.05 13.21 7.05
CA LEU A 88 -10.25 12.51 6.60
C LEU A 88 -11.41 12.73 7.56
N LYS A 89 -11.17 12.56 8.87
CA LYS A 89 -12.18 12.81 9.90
C LYS A 89 -12.73 14.23 9.80
N LYS A 90 -11.84 15.23 9.67
CA LYS A 90 -12.24 16.64 9.52
C LYS A 90 -13.11 16.87 8.27
N ALA A 91 -12.80 16.22 7.15
CA ALA A 91 -13.58 16.33 5.93
C ALA A 91 -14.96 15.67 6.06
N ILE A 92 -15.04 14.52 6.75
CA ILE A 92 -16.31 13.82 7.04
C ILE A 92 -17.17 14.64 8.00
N ASP A 93 -16.60 15.13 9.11
CA ASP A 93 -17.31 15.96 10.10
C ASP A 93 -17.87 17.25 9.46
N ALA A 94 -17.18 17.79 8.45
CA ALA A 94 -17.63 18.94 7.68
C ALA A 94 -18.67 18.60 6.59
N GLY A 95 -19.01 17.32 6.40
CA GLY A 95 -19.92 16.86 5.35
C GLY A 95 -19.37 16.98 3.93
N ALA A 96 -18.05 17.18 3.76
CA ALA A 96 -17.42 17.35 2.46
C ALA A 96 -17.30 16.03 1.69
N VAL A 97 -17.11 14.92 2.42
CA VAL A 97 -17.04 13.56 1.87
C VAL A 97 -17.63 12.55 2.86
N SER A 98 -17.95 11.36 2.39
CA SER A 98 -18.25 10.19 3.22
C SER A 98 -17.18 9.10 3.05
N ARG A 99 -17.04 8.19 4.03
CA ARG A 99 -15.97 7.17 4.02
C ARG A 99 -15.96 6.30 2.76
N ASP A 100 -17.15 6.00 2.22
CA ASP A 100 -17.34 5.19 1.02
C ASP A 100 -16.92 5.86 -0.29
N GLN A 101 -16.61 7.15 -0.23
CA GLN A 101 -16.15 7.94 -1.38
C GLN A 101 -14.62 7.94 -1.56
N VAL A 102 -13.87 7.47 -0.55
CA VAL A 102 -12.42 7.66 -0.45
C VAL A 102 -11.72 6.31 -0.36
N LEU A 103 -10.74 6.08 -1.23
CA LEU A 103 -9.85 4.91 -1.17
C LEU A 103 -8.67 5.19 -0.24
N ILE A 104 -8.49 4.34 0.77
CA ILE A 104 -7.35 4.40 1.70
C ILE A 104 -6.40 3.24 1.42
N CYS A 105 -5.19 3.60 1.02
CA CYS A 105 -4.07 2.70 0.83
C CYS A 105 -3.04 2.88 1.95
N THR A 106 -2.56 1.78 2.52
CA THR A 106 -1.37 1.80 3.37
C THR A 106 -0.50 0.57 3.15
N LYS A 107 0.67 0.55 3.78
CA LYS A 107 1.69 -0.48 3.60
C LYS A 107 2.29 -0.87 4.94
N GLY A 108 2.61 -2.15 5.08
CA GLY A 108 3.39 -2.69 6.19
C GLY A 108 4.54 -3.55 5.70
N GLY A 109 5.47 -3.82 6.59
CA GLY A 109 6.68 -4.59 6.30
C GLY A 109 7.94 -4.01 6.93
N PHE A 110 7.89 -2.81 7.52
CA PHE A 110 9.06 -2.12 8.06
C PHE A 110 8.81 -1.61 9.47
N ILE A 111 9.82 -1.72 10.33
CA ILE A 111 9.81 -1.14 11.67
C ILE A 111 9.46 0.36 11.58
N ALA A 112 8.38 0.75 12.24
CA ALA A 112 7.85 2.11 12.17
C ALA A 112 8.32 3.03 13.31
N GLY A 113 8.66 2.51 14.49
CA GLY A 113 8.67 3.34 15.70
C GLY A 113 7.27 3.86 16.04
N ASP A 114 7.14 4.84 16.94
CA ASP A 114 5.86 5.46 17.28
C ASP A 114 6.01 6.94 17.63
N MET A 115 5.54 7.82 16.75
CA MET A 115 5.73 9.28 16.80
C MET A 115 7.19 9.72 16.87
N GLY A 116 8.15 8.81 16.76
CA GLY A 116 9.58 9.06 16.82
C GLY A 116 10.36 7.80 16.43
N PRO A 117 11.69 7.92 16.23
CA PRO A 117 12.52 6.79 15.86
C PRO A 117 12.45 5.68 16.92
N PRO A 118 12.39 4.40 16.49
CA PRO A 118 12.38 3.29 17.43
C PRO A 118 13.71 3.22 18.20
N THR A 119 13.65 3.06 19.52
CA THR A 119 14.82 2.64 20.31
C THR A 119 14.85 1.11 20.41
N LYS A 120 15.98 0.56 20.89
CA LYS A 120 16.10 -0.87 21.14
C LYS A 120 15.08 -1.34 22.18
N GLU A 121 14.93 -0.59 23.28
CA GLU A 121 13.98 -0.90 24.35
C GLU A 121 12.55 -0.87 23.82
N TRP A 122 12.21 0.15 23.01
CA TRP A 122 10.90 0.21 22.36
C TRP A 122 10.65 -1.02 21.48
N PHE A 123 11.63 -1.43 20.68
CA PHE A 123 11.52 -2.61 19.82
C PHE A 123 11.31 -3.90 20.63
N GLU A 124 12.06 -4.07 21.73
CA GLU A 124 11.93 -5.23 22.62
C GLU A 124 10.54 -5.30 23.28
N GLU A 125 10.04 -4.17 23.81
CA GLU A 125 8.73 -4.10 24.46
C GLU A 125 7.57 -4.28 23.47
N ASN A 126 7.69 -3.75 22.24
CA ASN A 126 6.57 -3.72 21.30
C ASN A 126 6.52 -4.93 20.37
N PHE A 127 7.62 -5.63 20.11
CA PHE A 127 7.62 -6.77 19.18
C PHE A 127 8.12 -8.07 19.79
N LEU A 128 9.23 -8.05 20.53
CA LEU A 128 9.86 -9.28 21.02
C LEU A 128 9.12 -9.88 22.22
N LYS A 129 8.96 -9.10 23.30
CA LYS A 129 8.30 -9.55 24.54
C LYS A 129 6.85 -10.00 24.30
N PRO A 130 6.03 -9.31 23.47
CA PRO A 130 4.69 -9.78 23.14
C PRO A 130 4.67 -10.99 22.18
N GLY A 131 5.82 -11.39 21.63
CA GLY A 131 5.91 -12.51 20.68
C GLY A 131 5.26 -12.22 19.32
N ILE A 132 5.25 -10.95 18.90
CA ILE A 132 4.76 -10.52 17.59
C ILE A 132 5.76 -10.89 16.49
N ALA A 133 7.05 -10.72 16.76
CA ALA A 133 8.14 -11.15 15.88
C ALA A 133 9.41 -11.44 16.71
N GLY A 134 10.26 -12.33 16.24
CA GLY A 134 11.61 -12.55 16.78
C GLY A 134 12.68 -11.78 16.01
N PRO A 135 13.90 -11.62 16.55
CA PRO A 135 14.98 -10.89 15.88
C PRO A 135 15.31 -11.42 14.47
N GLN A 136 15.24 -12.73 14.27
CA GLN A 136 15.50 -13.40 12.99
C GLN A 136 14.44 -13.13 11.92
N ASP A 137 13.27 -12.60 12.30
CA ASP A 137 12.19 -12.30 11.38
C ASP A 137 12.44 -10.98 10.63
N PHE A 138 13.34 -10.13 11.16
CA PHE A 138 13.72 -8.84 10.57
C PHE A 138 14.93 -8.99 9.65
N VAL A 139 14.65 -9.00 8.36
CA VAL A 139 15.64 -9.15 7.29
C VAL A 139 16.14 -7.77 6.86
N ALA A 140 17.42 -7.71 6.45
CA ALA A 140 18.10 -6.45 6.08
C ALA A 140 18.00 -5.36 7.16
N GLY A 141 17.91 -5.78 8.43
CA GLY A 141 17.91 -4.90 9.60
C GLY A 141 16.57 -4.25 9.94
N ALA A 142 15.54 -4.32 9.08
CA ALA A 142 14.27 -3.64 9.35
C ALA A 142 13.01 -4.23 8.69
N HIS A 143 13.13 -5.17 7.73
CA HIS A 143 11.98 -5.65 6.97
C HIS A 143 11.43 -6.99 7.52
N CYS A 144 10.16 -7.03 7.92
CA CYS A 144 9.49 -8.21 8.44
C CYS A 144 8.11 -8.39 7.79
N MET A 145 7.82 -9.60 7.29
CA MET A 145 6.53 -9.93 6.68
C MET A 145 5.91 -11.20 7.28
N THR A 146 6.24 -11.53 8.53
CA THR A 146 5.61 -12.66 9.20
C THR A 146 4.13 -12.38 9.48
N PRO A 147 3.26 -13.40 9.54
CA PRO A 147 1.83 -13.22 9.77
C PRO A 147 1.49 -12.34 10.98
N LYS A 148 2.07 -12.65 12.15
CA LYS A 148 1.81 -11.91 13.38
C LYS A 148 2.24 -10.45 13.29
N TYR A 149 3.36 -10.18 12.63
CA TYR A 149 3.86 -8.82 12.44
C TYR A 149 2.95 -8.01 11.51
N LEU A 150 2.58 -8.57 10.34
CA LEU A 150 1.66 -7.90 9.41
C LEU A 150 0.29 -7.67 10.04
N ARG A 151 -0.25 -8.63 10.80
CA ARG A 151 -1.48 -8.43 11.56
C ARG A 151 -1.34 -7.27 12.53
N HIS A 152 -0.27 -7.24 13.33
CA HIS A 152 -0.02 -6.15 14.27
C HIS A 152 0.01 -4.79 13.56
N GLU A 153 0.69 -4.69 12.42
CA GLU A 153 0.77 -3.44 11.65
C GLU A 153 -0.57 -3.05 11.03
N VAL A 154 -1.36 -3.99 10.48
CA VAL A 154 -2.72 -3.70 9.99
C VAL A 154 -3.59 -3.11 11.11
N GLU A 155 -3.60 -3.76 12.27
CA GLU A 155 -4.36 -3.29 13.44
C GLU A 155 -3.93 -1.90 13.89
N GLN A 156 -2.62 -1.62 13.84
CA GLN A 156 -2.09 -0.31 14.18
C GLN A 156 -2.43 0.74 13.12
N SER A 157 -2.35 0.42 11.83
CA SER A 157 -2.78 1.30 10.74
C SER A 157 -4.26 1.65 10.83
N LEU A 158 -5.14 0.69 11.15
CA LEU A 158 -6.57 0.95 11.38
C LEU A 158 -6.77 1.97 12.52
N ARG A 159 -6.05 1.82 13.63
CA ARG A 159 -6.05 2.78 14.75
C ARG A 159 -5.50 4.15 14.34
N ASN A 160 -4.42 4.18 13.56
CA ASN A 160 -3.78 5.42 13.14
C ASN A 160 -4.71 6.25 12.24
N PHE A 161 -5.36 5.61 11.27
CA PHE A 161 -6.35 6.27 10.42
C PHE A 161 -7.70 6.52 11.13
N ASP A 162 -7.95 5.87 12.26
CA ASP A 162 -9.24 5.80 12.96
C ASP A 162 -10.37 5.28 12.04
N VAL A 163 -10.13 4.19 11.30
CA VAL A 163 -11.10 3.56 10.38
C VAL A 163 -11.35 2.09 10.74
N GLU A 164 -12.50 1.55 10.37
CA GLU A 164 -12.80 0.12 10.57
C GLU A 164 -12.20 -0.79 9.49
N THR A 165 -11.99 -0.26 8.27
CA THR A 165 -11.48 -1.02 7.12
C THR A 165 -10.49 -0.17 6.32
N LEU A 166 -9.36 -0.77 5.93
CA LEU A 166 -8.45 -0.24 4.91
C LEU A 166 -8.87 -0.78 3.54
N ASP A 167 -8.83 0.04 2.50
CA ASP A 167 -9.25 -0.43 1.17
C ASP A 167 -8.15 -1.25 0.50
N VAL A 168 -6.91 -0.81 0.64
CA VAL A 168 -5.74 -1.49 0.10
C VAL A 168 -4.66 -1.59 1.16
N TYR A 169 -4.13 -2.80 1.35
CA TYR A 169 -2.93 -3.03 2.14
C TYR A 169 -1.81 -3.62 1.29
N TYR A 170 -0.65 -2.96 1.26
CA TYR A 170 0.52 -3.47 0.55
C TYR A 170 1.51 -4.12 1.51
N VAL A 171 2.11 -5.23 1.09
CA VAL A 171 3.43 -5.62 1.60
C VAL A 171 4.46 -4.66 0.99
N HIS A 172 5.23 -3.99 1.83
CA HIS A 172 6.08 -2.86 1.46
C HIS A 172 7.51 -3.30 1.17
N ASN A 173 7.93 -3.16 -0.09
CA ASN A 173 9.21 -3.57 -0.65
C ASN A 173 9.64 -4.99 -0.22
N PRO A 174 8.79 -6.01 -0.42
CA PRO A 174 9.11 -7.39 -0.02
C PRO A 174 10.40 -7.89 -0.69
N GLU A 175 10.75 -7.40 -1.88
CA GLU A 175 11.98 -7.75 -2.59
C GLU A 175 13.25 -7.44 -1.77
N THR A 176 13.15 -6.63 -0.71
CA THR A 176 14.24 -6.41 0.26
C THR A 176 14.73 -7.72 0.89
N GLN A 177 13.85 -8.70 1.10
CA GLN A 177 14.27 -9.99 1.66
C GLN A 177 14.93 -10.91 0.63
N LEU A 178 14.64 -10.73 -0.67
CA LEU A 178 14.96 -11.70 -1.71
C LEU A 178 16.48 -12.03 -1.80
N PRO A 179 17.40 -11.05 -1.84
CA PRO A 179 18.84 -11.35 -1.86
C PRO A 179 19.37 -12.00 -0.58
N GLN A 180 18.65 -11.84 0.54
CA GLN A 180 19.10 -12.27 1.87
C GLN A 180 18.67 -13.71 2.19
N VAL A 181 17.48 -14.12 1.74
CA VAL A 181 16.90 -15.43 2.07
C VAL A 181 16.86 -16.38 0.89
N GLY A 182 17.09 -15.88 -0.32
CA GLY A 182 16.98 -16.66 -1.55
C GLY A 182 15.54 -16.83 -2.02
N GLU A 183 15.39 -17.20 -3.29
CA GLU A 183 14.10 -17.17 -3.98
C GLU A 183 13.05 -18.13 -3.38
N GLN A 184 13.44 -19.37 -3.12
CA GLN A 184 12.52 -20.40 -2.62
C GLN A 184 11.90 -20.01 -1.27
N GLU A 185 12.74 -19.59 -0.33
CA GLU A 185 12.31 -19.15 1.00
C GLU A 185 11.49 -17.85 0.91
N PHE A 186 11.90 -16.92 0.04
CA PHE A 186 11.18 -15.67 -0.16
C PHE A 186 9.72 -15.91 -0.59
N TYR A 187 9.46 -16.73 -1.62
CA TYR A 187 8.10 -16.99 -2.08
C TYR A 187 7.30 -17.85 -1.08
N ALA A 188 7.95 -18.72 -0.31
CA ALA A 188 7.30 -19.43 0.80
C ALA A 188 6.81 -18.47 1.90
N ARG A 189 7.65 -17.49 2.28
CA ARG A 189 7.29 -16.42 3.22
C ARG A 189 6.19 -15.53 2.64
N LEU A 190 6.27 -15.15 1.36
CA LEU A 190 5.27 -14.31 0.70
C LEU A 190 3.91 -15.00 0.65
N THR A 191 3.87 -16.30 0.34
CA THR A 191 2.63 -17.11 0.41
C THR A 191 2.05 -17.11 1.82
N THR A 192 2.90 -17.25 2.84
CA THR A 192 2.48 -17.24 4.24
C THR A 192 1.94 -15.87 4.67
N ALA A 193 2.58 -14.79 4.23
CA ALA A 193 2.11 -13.42 4.43
C ALA A 193 0.74 -13.20 3.76
N PHE A 194 0.57 -13.66 2.53
CA PHE A 194 -0.71 -13.53 1.80
C PHE A 194 -1.83 -14.33 2.45
N ARG A 195 -1.55 -15.52 3.01
CA ARG A 195 -2.57 -16.28 3.75
C ARG A 195 -3.09 -15.50 4.96
N GLU A 196 -2.20 -14.78 5.64
CA GLU A 196 -2.61 -13.91 6.74
C GLU A 196 -3.44 -12.71 6.27
N LEU A 197 -3.04 -12.08 5.16
CA LEU A 197 -3.80 -10.97 4.58
C LEU A 197 -5.18 -11.40 4.08
N GLU A 198 -5.33 -12.63 3.58
CA GLU A 198 -6.65 -13.21 3.28
C GLU A 198 -7.51 -13.36 4.55
N ALA A 199 -6.94 -13.88 5.63
CA ALA A 199 -7.66 -14.00 6.91
C ALA A 199 -8.09 -12.64 7.47
N ILE A 200 -7.20 -11.63 7.40
CA ILE A 200 -7.51 -10.25 7.79
C ILE A 200 -8.61 -9.65 6.89
N ALA A 201 -8.62 -10.00 5.60
CA ALA A 201 -9.68 -9.57 4.68
C ALA A 201 -11.02 -10.26 4.97
N ASP A 202 -11.02 -11.53 5.35
CA ASP A 202 -12.22 -12.26 5.81
C ASP A 202 -12.81 -11.64 7.08
N GLU A 203 -11.96 -11.08 7.95
CA GLU A 203 -12.37 -10.28 9.11
C GLU A 203 -12.90 -8.87 8.75
N GLY A 204 -12.85 -8.47 7.47
CA GLY A 204 -13.32 -7.17 7.00
C GLY A 204 -12.39 -5.99 7.30
N LYS A 205 -11.18 -6.25 7.78
CA LYS A 205 -10.18 -5.22 8.15
C LYS A 205 -9.48 -4.61 6.96
N ILE A 206 -9.32 -5.39 5.88
CA ILE A 206 -8.83 -4.91 4.59
C ILE A 206 -9.77 -5.38 3.47
N GLN A 207 -9.93 -4.61 2.39
CA GLN A 207 -10.72 -5.07 1.23
C GLN A 207 -9.90 -5.91 0.26
N VAL A 208 -8.74 -5.40 -0.14
CA VAL A 208 -7.78 -6.11 -1.01
C VAL A 208 -6.37 -5.87 -0.52
N TYR A 209 -5.44 -6.70 -1.01
CA TYR A 209 -4.02 -6.51 -0.74
C TYR A 209 -3.18 -6.55 -2.00
N GLY A 210 -1.91 -6.20 -1.84
CA GLY A 210 -0.96 -6.04 -2.93
C GLY A 210 0.48 -6.03 -2.47
N ALA A 211 1.39 -5.69 -3.38
CA ALA A 211 2.79 -5.42 -3.08
C ALA A 211 3.20 -4.04 -3.62
N ALA A 212 3.83 -3.24 -2.78
CA ALA A 212 4.49 -2.00 -3.19
C ALA A 212 5.98 -2.29 -3.30
N THR A 213 6.62 -1.91 -4.40
CA THR A 213 8.02 -2.23 -4.69
C THR A 213 8.78 -0.97 -5.08
N TRP A 214 10.11 -1.01 -4.96
CA TRP A 214 11.00 0.01 -5.50
C TRP A 214 11.71 -0.46 -6.77
N HIS A 215 12.34 -1.64 -6.70
CA HIS A 215 12.94 -2.31 -7.86
C HIS A 215 12.00 -3.41 -8.37
N GLY A 216 11.60 -4.32 -7.48
CA GLY A 216 10.72 -5.47 -7.68
C GLY A 216 10.25 -5.72 -9.11
N PHE A 217 9.03 -5.29 -9.41
CA PHE A 217 8.35 -5.64 -10.67
C PHE A 217 8.93 -4.96 -11.91
N ARG A 218 9.65 -3.83 -11.78
CA ARG A 218 10.09 -3.03 -12.94
C ARG A 218 11.50 -3.40 -13.43
N VAL A 219 12.28 -4.14 -12.65
CA VAL A 219 13.64 -4.55 -13.02
C VAL A 219 13.64 -5.92 -13.72
N PRO A 220 14.58 -6.19 -14.64
CA PRO A 220 14.61 -7.44 -15.41
C PRO A 220 14.98 -8.67 -14.56
N PRO A 221 14.67 -9.90 -15.01
CA PRO A 221 14.93 -11.15 -14.27
C PRO A 221 16.37 -11.37 -13.78
N ALA A 222 17.36 -10.77 -14.44
CA ALA A 222 18.76 -10.85 -14.03
C ALA A 222 19.13 -9.96 -12.83
N HIS A 223 18.25 -9.05 -12.42
CA HIS A 223 18.49 -8.14 -11.28
C HIS A 223 18.20 -8.86 -9.95
N GLU A 224 19.05 -8.67 -8.93
CA GLU A 224 18.93 -9.38 -7.65
C GLU A 224 17.62 -9.12 -6.89
N SER A 225 17.05 -7.93 -7.07
CA SER A 225 15.76 -7.53 -6.50
C SER A 225 14.56 -7.77 -7.44
N HIS A 226 14.72 -8.53 -8.51
CA HIS A 226 13.61 -8.82 -9.44
C HIS A 226 12.50 -9.61 -8.74
N LEU A 227 11.28 -9.09 -8.82
CA LEU A 227 10.08 -9.77 -8.34
C LEU A 227 9.19 -10.14 -9.53
N SER A 228 8.96 -11.44 -9.70
CA SER A 228 8.07 -11.95 -10.75
C SER A 228 6.62 -11.79 -10.32
N LEU A 229 5.83 -11.08 -11.14
CA LEU A 229 4.39 -10.92 -10.93
C LEU A 229 3.67 -12.26 -11.06
N GLU A 230 4.07 -13.12 -12.00
CA GLU A 230 3.51 -14.48 -12.15
C GLU A 230 3.71 -15.32 -10.88
N LYS A 231 4.94 -15.39 -10.37
CA LYS A 231 5.23 -16.14 -9.12
C LYS A 231 4.53 -15.51 -7.91
N THR A 232 4.41 -14.18 -7.88
CA THR A 232 3.66 -13.47 -6.85
C THR A 232 2.16 -13.83 -6.89
N LEU A 233 1.56 -13.90 -8.07
CA LEU A 233 0.17 -14.33 -8.24
C LEU A 233 -0.01 -15.81 -7.88
N ALA A 234 0.94 -16.67 -8.22
CA ALA A 234 0.92 -18.07 -7.79
C ALA A 234 0.95 -18.20 -6.25
N CYS A 235 1.70 -17.35 -5.55
CA CYS A 235 1.67 -17.28 -4.09
C CYS A 235 0.30 -16.85 -3.57
N ALA A 236 -0.35 -15.89 -4.23
CA ALA A 236 -1.69 -15.44 -3.86
C ALA A 236 -2.75 -16.53 -4.09
N GLU A 237 -2.70 -17.24 -5.22
CA GLU A 237 -3.58 -18.37 -5.50
C GLU A 237 -3.34 -19.53 -4.51
N ALA A 238 -2.09 -19.81 -4.13
CA ALA A 238 -1.78 -20.80 -3.10
C ALA A 238 -2.28 -20.38 -1.69
N ALA A 239 -2.41 -19.09 -1.43
CA ALA A 239 -2.87 -18.54 -0.16
C ALA A 239 -4.40 -18.46 -0.05
N GLY A 240 -5.08 -17.97 -1.09
CA GLY A 240 -6.51 -17.65 -1.09
C GLY A 240 -7.34 -18.35 -2.18
N GLY A 241 -6.75 -19.26 -2.95
CA GLY A 241 -7.39 -19.93 -4.08
C GLY A 241 -7.66 -18.99 -5.27
N LYS A 242 -8.47 -19.44 -6.23
CA LYS A 242 -8.79 -18.66 -7.45
C LYS A 242 -9.45 -17.31 -7.21
N ASN A 243 -10.06 -17.13 -6.03
CA ASN A 243 -10.74 -15.90 -5.63
C ASN A 243 -9.90 -15.08 -4.63
N HIS A 244 -8.59 -15.32 -4.54
CA HIS A 244 -7.67 -14.54 -3.71
C HIS A 244 -7.84 -13.03 -3.95
N ARG A 245 -7.45 -12.19 -2.99
CA ARG A 245 -7.66 -10.73 -2.98
C ARG A 245 -6.41 -9.92 -3.33
N PHE A 246 -5.33 -10.56 -3.76
CA PHE A 246 -4.22 -9.85 -4.41
C PHE A 246 -4.73 -9.17 -5.71
N ARG A 247 -4.82 -7.84 -5.72
CA ARG A 247 -5.43 -7.08 -6.83
C ARG A 247 -4.63 -5.87 -7.30
N VAL A 248 -3.54 -5.55 -6.61
CA VAL A 248 -2.88 -4.27 -6.83
C VAL A 248 -1.38 -4.34 -6.60
N ILE A 249 -0.63 -3.63 -7.43
CA ILE A 249 0.80 -3.38 -7.22
C ILE A 249 1.08 -1.88 -7.24
N GLN A 250 2.10 -1.47 -6.49
CA GLN A 250 2.64 -0.13 -6.55
C GLN A 250 4.11 -0.17 -6.95
N LEU A 251 4.50 0.68 -7.90
CA LEU A 251 5.87 0.76 -8.41
C LEU A 251 6.24 2.19 -8.86
N PRO A 252 7.53 2.58 -8.85
CA PRO A 252 7.96 3.86 -9.39
C PRO A 252 7.75 3.92 -10.90
N MET A 253 7.22 5.04 -11.39
CA MET A 253 7.20 5.34 -12.82
C MET A 253 7.21 6.85 -13.06
N ASN A 254 8.19 7.31 -13.83
CA ASN A 254 8.31 8.68 -14.28
C ASN A 254 9.27 8.74 -15.48
N PHE A 255 9.59 9.94 -15.99
CA PHE A 255 10.51 10.09 -17.13
C PHE A 255 11.93 9.55 -16.87
N GLY A 256 12.41 9.57 -15.62
CA GLY A 256 13.69 8.99 -15.22
C GLY A 256 13.65 7.52 -14.83
N LEU A 257 12.46 6.95 -14.60
CA LEU A 257 12.22 5.54 -14.28
C LEU A 257 11.13 4.96 -15.19
N PRO A 258 11.40 4.80 -16.50
CA PRO A 258 10.40 4.37 -17.48
C PRO A 258 10.21 2.84 -17.54
N GLU A 259 10.98 2.05 -16.78
CA GLU A 259 11.18 0.62 -17.03
C GLU A 259 9.90 -0.20 -16.93
N ALA A 260 8.96 0.20 -16.06
CA ALA A 260 7.66 -0.47 -15.95
C ALA A 260 6.83 -0.43 -17.25
N LEU A 261 7.06 0.59 -18.09
CA LEU A 261 6.40 0.77 -19.39
C LEU A 261 7.19 0.13 -20.53
N SER A 262 8.52 0.14 -20.49
CA SER A 262 9.36 -0.15 -21.66
C SER A 262 10.22 -1.40 -21.56
N HIS A 263 10.56 -1.88 -20.36
CA HIS A 263 11.49 -2.99 -20.20
C HIS A 263 10.71 -4.29 -19.99
N ALA A 264 11.07 -5.33 -20.75
CA ALA A 264 10.57 -6.69 -20.58
C ALA A 264 11.06 -7.28 -19.26
N SER A 265 10.40 -6.88 -18.18
CA SER A 265 10.71 -7.23 -16.80
C SER A 265 9.88 -8.40 -16.31
N GLN A 266 8.77 -8.71 -16.98
CA GLN A 266 7.80 -9.74 -16.59
C GLN A 266 7.57 -10.72 -17.74
N GLU A 267 6.86 -11.80 -17.44
CA GLU A 267 6.46 -12.81 -18.42
C GLU A 267 4.95 -13.03 -18.38
N VAL A 268 4.31 -13.15 -19.56
CA VAL A 268 2.92 -13.55 -19.70
C VAL A 268 2.82 -14.65 -20.75
N GLY A 269 2.47 -15.86 -20.33
CA GLY A 269 2.32 -17.01 -21.22
C GLY A 269 3.60 -17.32 -22.01
N GLY A 270 4.77 -17.25 -21.37
CA GLY A 270 6.06 -17.47 -22.02
C GLY A 270 6.66 -16.25 -22.74
N ASN A 271 5.92 -15.14 -22.84
CA ASN A 271 6.38 -13.95 -23.58
C ASN A 271 6.90 -12.86 -22.64
N PRO A 272 8.13 -12.36 -22.82
CA PRO A 272 8.65 -11.24 -22.05
C PRO A 272 7.89 -9.94 -22.36
N VAL A 273 7.36 -9.27 -21.34
CA VAL A 273 6.57 -8.04 -21.46
C VAL A 273 6.90 -7.05 -20.34
N PRO A 274 6.59 -5.75 -20.50
CA PRO A 274 6.69 -4.78 -19.42
C PRO A 274 5.71 -5.03 -18.27
N ALA A 275 6.07 -4.54 -17.08
CA ALA A 275 5.28 -4.73 -15.86
C ALA A 275 3.83 -4.23 -15.99
N LEU A 276 3.61 -3.09 -16.67
CA LEU A 276 2.26 -2.57 -16.90
C LEU A 276 1.42 -3.47 -17.81
N GLU A 277 2.05 -4.12 -18.79
CA GLU A 277 1.36 -5.06 -19.68
C GLU A 277 1.03 -6.36 -18.95
N ALA A 278 1.96 -6.89 -18.14
CA ALA A 278 1.72 -8.05 -17.31
C ALA A 278 0.58 -7.82 -16.30
N ALA A 279 0.57 -6.67 -15.62
CA ALA A 279 -0.50 -6.31 -14.69
C ALA A 279 -1.86 -6.21 -15.40
N ARG A 280 -1.91 -5.58 -16.59
CA ARG A 280 -3.13 -5.53 -17.40
C ARG A 280 -3.62 -6.92 -17.82
N ALA A 281 -2.72 -7.79 -18.28
CA ALA A 281 -3.07 -9.14 -18.72
C ALA A 281 -3.60 -10.03 -17.59
N THR A 282 -3.21 -9.74 -16.35
CA THR A 282 -3.59 -10.51 -15.15
C THR A 282 -4.69 -9.84 -14.31
N GLY A 283 -5.24 -8.71 -14.77
CA GLY A 283 -6.30 -7.98 -14.06
C GLY A 283 -5.83 -7.29 -12.76
N VAL A 284 -4.51 -7.10 -12.60
CA VAL A 284 -3.91 -6.41 -11.46
C VAL A 284 -3.87 -4.90 -11.73
N SER A 285 -4.41 -4.11 -10.80
CA SER A 285 -4.36 -2.65 -10.87
C SER A 285 -2.95 -2.14 -10.52
N VAL A 286 -2.51 -1.06 -11.16
CA VAL A 286 -1.20 -0.45 -10.89
C VAL A 286 -1.37 0.97 -10.38
N PHE A 287 -0.76 1.27 -9.23
CA PHE A 287 -0.58 2.62 -8.74
C PHE A 287 0.89 3.01 -8.93
N THR A 288 1.15 4.08 -9.68
CA THR A 288 2.52 4.53 -9.89
C THR A 288 2.93 5.50 -8.79
N SER A 289 4.13 5.36 -8.26
CA SER A 289 4.71 6.26 -7.27
C SER A 289 5.84 7.09 -7.87
N VAL A 290 6.32 8.07 -7.09
CA VAL A 290 7.51 8.86 -7.43
C VAL A 290 7.39 9.63 -8.77
N PRO A 291 6.24 10.27 -9.10
CA PRO A 291 6.02 10.86 -10.44
C PRO A 291 6.99 12.01 -10.77
N LEU A 292 7.59 12.62 -9.75
CA LEU A 292 8.54 13.73 -9.84
C LEU A 292 9.86 13.40 -9.14
N MET A 293 10.28 12.13 -9.13
CA MET A 293 11.40 11.69 -8.27
C MET A 293 11.10 12.04 -6.79
N GLN A 294 11.93 12.84 -6.13
CA GLN A 294 11.71 13.28 -4.75
C GLN A 294 11.42 14.80 -4.65
N GLY A 295 11.02 15.42 -5.77
CA GLY A 295 10.84 16.87 -5.89
C GLY A 295 11.71 17.46 -6.98
#